data_AF-A0A933BUW4-F1
#
_entry.id   AF-A0A933BUW4-F1
#
_cell.length_a   1.000
_cell.length_b   1.000
_cell.length_c   1.000
_cell.angle_alpha   90.00
_cell.angle_beta   90.00
_cell.angle_gamma   90.00
#
_symmetry.space_group_name_H-M   'P 1'
#
loop_
_entity.id
_entity.type
_entity.pdbx_description
1 polymer ?
#
loop_
_entity_poly.entity_id
_entity_poly.type
_entity_poly.pdbx_seq_one_letter_code
_entity_poly.pdbx_strand_id
1 'polypeptide(L)'
;MGMTITEKILSAHAGGKSVCPGDNVWVDVDVLMTHDVCGPGTIGIFKQQFGKNARVWDREKVVIIPDHYIFTSDPHAQRNLEILRDFVKEQGLPYFYDAGTQDYKGVCHLALAQEGHNRPGEVLFGTDSHTCTSGAFGMFSTGIGNTDAAFILGTGKLWVKVPETMYFEFNGT
;
A
#
# COMPACT_ATOMS: atom_id res chain seq x y z
N MET A 1 10.32 28.82 -7.80
CA MET A 1 10.16 28.15 -6.49
C MET A 1 10.63 26.72 -6.63
N GLY A 2 11.25 26.15 -5.60
CA GLY A 2 11.65 24.74 -5.62
C GLY A 2 10.48 23.82 -5.28
N MET A 3 10.57 22.54 -5.67
CA MET A 3 9.58 21.51 -5.33
C MET A 3 9.57 21.23 -3.81
N THR A 4 8.37 21.00 -3.27
CA THR A 4 8.09 20.43 -1.94
C THR A 4 8.60 18.99 -1.83
N ILE A 5 8.57 18.41 -0.63
CA ILE A 5 8.94 16.99 -0.45
C ILE A 5 8.03 16.08 -1.27
N THR A 6 6.71 16.30 -1.25
CA THR A 6 5.74 15.52 -2.02
C THR A 6 6.01 15.60 -3.52
N GLU A 7 6.20 16.82 -4.06
CA GLU A 7 6.52 17.00 -5.48
C GLU A 7 7.86 16.33 -5.86
N LYS A 8 8.89 16.39 -5.00
CA LYS A 8 10.17 15.72 -5.24
C LYS A 8 10.03 14.20 -5.29
N ILE A 9 9.28 13.62 -4.35
CA ILE A 9 9.03 12.18 -4.31
C ILE A 9 8.26 11.76 -5.56
N LEU A 10 7.13 12.42 -5.85
CA LEU A 10 6.32 12.09 -7.03
C LEU A 10 7.09 12.31 -8.34
N SER A 11 7.90 13.37 -8.44
CA SER A 11 8.78 13.61 -9.59
C SER A 11 9.76 12.46 -9.82
N ALA A 12 10.41 11.97 -8.76
CA ALA A 12 11.34 10.85 -8.84
C ALA A 12 10.66 9.55 -9.33
N HIS A 13 9.41 9.33 -8.93
CA HIS A 13 8.60 8.16 -9.30
C HIS A 13 7.77 8.35 -10.58
N ALA A 14 7.89 9.51 -11.23
CA ALA A 14 7.22 9.85 -12.49
C ALA A 14 8.22 10.12 -13.63
N GLY A 15 9.41 9.52 -13.55
CA GLY A 15 10.46 9.63 -14.58
C GLY A 15 11.33 10.87 -14.48
N GLY A 16 11.42 11.50 -13.30
CA GLY A 16 12.36 12.57 -12.98
C GLY A 16 12.03 13.94 -13.60
N LYS A 17 10.82 14.11 -14.14
CA LYS A 17 10.34 15.40 -14.64
C LYS A 17 9.86 16.26 -13.47
N SER A 18 10.11 17.57 -13.50
CA SER A 18 9.50 18.48 -12.54
C SER A 18 7.98 18.36 -12.62
N VAL A 19 7.32 18.35 -11.46
CA VAL A 19 5.85 18.32 -11.33
C VAL A 19 5.39 19.52 -10.52
N CYS A 20 4.14 19.90 -10.66
CA CYS A 20 3.48 20.90 -9.81
C CYS A 20 2.07 20.44 -9.41
N PRO A 21 1.43 21.08 -8.40
CA PRO A 21 0.11 20.67 -7.95
C PRO A 21 -0.92 20.77 -9.06
N GLY A 22 -1.78 19.75 -9.17
CA GLY A 22 -2.78 19.61 -10.23
C GLY A 22 -2.33 18.78 -11.43
N ASP A 23 -1.03 18.54 -11.61
CA ASP A 23 -0.53 17.61 -12.63
C ASP A 23 -1.05 16.19 -12.37
N ASN A 24 -1.41 15.46 -13.43
CA ASN A 24 -1.73 14.03 -13.33
C ASN A 24 -0.57 13.21 -13.88
N VAL A 25 0.07 12.43 -13.03
CA VAL A 25 1.28 11.68 -13.35
C VAL A 25 1.11 10.19 -13.06
N TRP A 26 1.74 9.36 -13.89
CA TRP A 26 1.90 7.93 -13.57
C TRP A 26 3.04 7.77 -12.59
N VAL A 27 2.76 7.14 -11.45
CA VAL A 27 3.69 6.99 -10.34
C VAL A 27 4.06 5.53 -10.18
N ASP A 28 5.36 5.24 -10.18
CA ASP A 28 5.91 3.94 -9.78
C ASP A 28 5.72 3.71 -8.28
N VAL A 29 5.19 2.54 -7.92
CA VAL A 29 4.88 2.17 -6.53
C VAL A 29 6.01 1.37 -5.91
N ASP A 30 6.38 1.71 -4.68
CA ASP A 30 7.39 0.96 -3.91
C ASP A 30 6.77 -0.06 -2.99
N VAL A 31 5.65 0.26 -2.37
CA VAL A 31 4.94 -0.65 -1.47
C VAL A 31 3.43 -0.54 -1.70
N LEU A 32 2.79 -1.68 -1.93
CA LEU A 32 1.34 -1.83 -1.81
C LEU A 32 1.04 -2.65 -0.56
N MET A 33 0.32 -2.04 0.38
CA MET A 33 -0.19 -2.72 1.56
C MET A 33 -1.68 -3.06 1.42
N THR A 34 -2.07 -4.26 1.83
CA THR A 34 -3.48 -4.60 2.04
C THR A 34 -3.67 -5.48 3.27
N HIS A 35 -4.94 -5.64 3.69
CA HIS A 35 -5.32 -6.32 4.94
C HIS A 35 -6.57 -7.18 4.74
N ASP A 36 -7.06 -7.81 5.81
CA ASP A 36 -8.16 -8.80 5.78
C ASP A 36 -9.50 -8.26 5.27
N VAL A 37 -9.77 -6.96 5.41
CA VAL A 37 -11.04 -6.37 4.96
C VAL A 37 -11.02 -6.12 3.45
N CYS A 38 -9.96 -5.48 2.97
CA CYS A 38 -9.89 -4.97 1.60
C CYS A 38 -9.15 -5.92 0.64
N GLY A 39 -8.28 -6.78 1.16
CA GLY A 39 -7.48 -7.74 0.40
C GLY A 39 -8.32 -8.68 -0.46
N PRO A 40 -9.36 -9.36 0.06
CA PRO A 40 -10.21 -10.23 -0.76
C PRO A 40 -10.84 -9.52 -1.96
N GLY A 41 -11.35 -8.30 -1.77
CA GLY A 41 -11.92 -7.49 -2.85
C GLY A 41 -10.87 -7.09 -3.89
N THR A 42 -9.70 -6.66 -3.42
CA THR A 42 -8.53 -6.33 -4.26
C THR A 42 -8.09 -7.53 -5.10
N ILE A 43 -7.94 -8.71 -4.49
CA ILE A 43 -7.55 -9.96 -5.16
C ILE A 43 -8.60 -10.36 -6.20
N GLY A 44 -9.89 -10.25 -5.86
CA GLY A 44 -10.99 -10.56 -6.77
C GLY A 44 -10.95 -9.71 -8.04
N ILE A 45 -10.82 -8.40 -7.89
CA ILE A 45 -10.72 -7.45 -9.02
C ILE A 45 -9.45 -7.73 -9.83
N PHE A 46 -8.31 -7.95 -9.16
CA PHE A 46 -7.05 -8.27 -9.84
C PHE A 46 -7.19 -9.49 -10.74
N LYS A 47 -7.72 -10.60 -10.22
CA LYS A 47 -7.95 -11.82 -11.01
C LYS A 47 -8.99 -11.64 -12.12
N GLN A 48 -10.00 -10.79 -11.91
CA GLN A 48 -11.00 -10.48 -12.91
C GLN A 48 -10.42 -9.68 -14.08
N GLN A 49 -9.58 -8.68 -13.81
CA GLN A 49 -9.07 -7.75 -14.83
C GLN A 49 -7.79 -8.24 -15.51
N PHE A 50 -6.88 -8.87 -14.76
CA PHE A 50 -5.58 -9.33 -15.28
C PHE A 50 -5.57 -10.84 -15.60
N GLY A 51 -6.61 -11.57 -15.18
CA GLY A 51 -6.78 -13.00 -15.42
C GLY A 51 -6.46 -13.87 -14.20
N LYS A 52 -7.08 -15.06 -14.16
CA LYS A 52 -7.02 -15.96 -12.99
C LYS A 52 -5.61 -16.43 -12.61
N ASN A 53 -4.71 -16.50 -13.59
CA ASN A 53 -3.32 -16.96 -13.42
C ASN A 53 -2.31 -15.80 -13.47
N ALA A 54 -2.79 -14.54 -13.38
CA ALA A 54 -1.92 -13.37 -13.39
C ALA A 54 -0.94 -13.42 -12.21
N ARG A 55 0.26 -12.88 -12.43
CA ARG A 55 1.25 -12.67 -11.39
C ARG A 55 1.26 -11.21 -10.96
N VAL A 56 1.46 -10.97 -9.66
CA VAL A 56 1.68 -9.61 -9.16
C VAL A 56 2.93 -9.01 -9.82
N TRP A 57 2.94 -7.69 -10.00
CA TRP A 57 4.02 -7.00 -10.71
C TRP A 57 5.39 -7.21 -10.06
N ASP A 58 5.41 -7.21 -8.72
CA ASP A 58 6.59 -7.44 -7.91
C ASP A 58 6.16 -8.01 -6.56
N ARG A 59 6.59 -9.24 -6.28
CA ARG A 59 6.25 -9.94 -5.04
C ARG A 59 6.88 -9.29 -3.79
N GLU A 60 8.01 -8.60 -3.94
CA GLU A 60 8.75 -7.99 -2.82
C GLU A 60 8.20 -6.60 -2.47
N LYS A 61 7.26 -6.08 -3.26
CA LYS A 61 6.60 -4.79 -3.03
C LYS A 61 5.15 -4.92 -2.58
N VAL A 62 4.66 -6.15 -2.38
CA VAL A 62 3.31 -6.43 -1.86
C VAL A 62 3.41 -6.89 -0.41
N VAL A 63 2.75 -6.17 0.48
CA VAL A 63 2.72 -6.45 1.92
C VAL A 63 1.28 -6.75 2.34
N ILE A 64 1.08 -7.88 3.02
CA ILE A 64 -0.25 -8.29 3.51
C ILE A 64 -0.20 -8.41 5.03
N ILE A 65 -0.99 -7.58 5.72
CA ILE A 65 -1.07 -7.55 7.18
C ILE A 65 -2.53 -7.65 7.62
N PRO A 66 -3.03 -8.84 7.97
CA PRO A 66 -4.34 -9.00 8.57
C PRO A 66 -4.35 -8.51 10.02
N ASP A 67 -5.22 -7.58 10.38
CA ASP A 67 -5.28 -7.02 11.74
C ASP A 67 -6.67 -6.56 12.21
N HIS A 68 -7.66 -6.41 11.32
CA HIS A 68 -8.94 -5.81 11.66
C HIS A 68 -9.91 -6.80 12.33
N TYR A 69 -10.14 -7.96 11.70
CA TYR A 69 -11.10 -8.96 12.15
C TYR A 69 -10.45 -10.33 12.36
N ILE A 70 -9.33 -10.35 13.09
CA ILE A 70 -8.51 -11.55 13.24
C ILE A 70 -8.81 -12.39 14.49
N PHE A 71 -9.47 -11.83 15.50
CA PHE A 71 -9.86 -12.51 16.73
C PHE A 71 -11.38 -12.67 16.88
N THR A 72 -12.10 -12.64 15.77
CA THR A 72 -13.56 -12.81 15.75
C THR A 72 -13.96 -14.26 15.49
N SER A 73 -15.12 -14.65 16.02
CA SER A 73 -15.79 -15.91 15.69
C SER A 73 -16.63 -15.85 14.42
N ASP A 74 -16.68 -14.71 13.73
CA ASP A 74 -17.42 -14.55 12.48
C ASP A 74 -16.78 -15.38 11.34
N PRO A 75 -17.49 -16.39 10.78
CA PRO A 75 -16.97 -17.21 9.70
C PRO A 75 -16.66 -16.43 8.43
N HIS A 76 -17.32 -15.29 8.18
CA HIS A 76 -17.04 -14.46 7.02
C HIS A 76 -15.68 -13.77 7.13
N ALA A 77 -15.34 -13.26 8.31
CA ALA A 77 -14.03 -12.68 8.57
C ALA A 77 -12.92 -13.74 8.51
N GLN A 78 -13.16 -14.94 9.05
CA GLN A 78 -12.19 -16.05 8.96
C GLN A 78 -11.93 -16.47 7.51
N ARG A 79 -12.97 -16.51 6.67
CA ARG A 79 -12.84 -16.77 5.24
C ARG A 79 -11.93 -15.75 4.53
N ASN A 80 -11.92 -14.49 4.96
CA ASN A 80 -11.03 -13.49 4.37
C ASN A 80 -9.55 -13.86 4.58
N LEU A 81 -9.20 -14.36 5.76
CA LEU A 81 -7.83 -14.82 6.05
C LEU A 81 -7.45 -16.01 5.18
N GLU A 82 -8.36 -16.95 4.95
CA GLU A 82 -8.15 -18.08 4.04
C GLU A 82 -7.85 -17.60 2.61
N ILE A 83 -8.63 -16.64 2.11
CA ILE A 83 -8.40 -16.04 0.78
C ILE A 83 -7.02 -15.38 0.68
N LEU A 84 -6.59 -14.66 1.73
CA LEU A 84 -5.27 -14.06 1.77
C LEU A 84 -4.16 -15.13 1.76
N ARG A 85 -4.26 -16.15 2.60
CA ARG A 85 -3.30 -17.27 2.67
C ARG A 85 -3.16 -17.97 1.33
N ASP A 86 -4.28 -18.26 0.67
CA ASP A 86 -4.29 -18.87 -0.66
C ASP A 86 -3.58 -17.99 -1.69
N PHE A 87 -3.88 -16.69 -1.70
CA PHE A 87 -3.24 -15.75 -2.61
C PHE A 87 -1.74 -15.59 -2.36
N VAL A 88 -1.32 -15.47 -1.09
CA VAL A 88 0.09 -15.41 -0.68
C VAL A 88 0.84 -16.64 -1.17
N LYS A 89 0.28 -17.83 -0.95
CA LYS A 89 0.88 -19.09 -1.40
C LYS A 89 0.95 -19.17 -2.93
N GLU A 90 -0.13 -18.79 -3.60
CA GLU A 90 -0.21 -18.81 -5.06
C GLU A 90 0.84 -17.90 -5.71
N GLN A 91 1.00 -16.68 -5.19
CA GLN A 91 1.87 -15.65 -5.74
C GLN A 91 3.30 -15.71 -5.19
N GLY A 92 3.53 -16.48 -4.12
CA GLY A 92 4.84 -16.60 -3.46
C GLY A 92 5.27 -15.30 -2.79
N LEU A 93 4.34 -14.63 -2.10
CA LEU A 93 4.59 -13.34 -1.43
C LEU A 93 5.39 -13.56 -0.15
N PRO A 94 6.57 -12.92 0.01
CA PRO A 94 7.40 -13.08 1.20
C PRO A 94 6.89 -12.28 2.40
N TYR A 95 6.17 -11.18 2.18
CA TYR A 95 5.75 -10.25 3.23
C TYR A 95 4.28 -10.45 3.61
N PHE A 96 4.01 -11.56 4.27
CA PHE A 96 2.71 -11.89 4.85
C PHE A 96 2.83 -12.10 6.36
N TYR A 97 2.15 -11.24 7.11
CA TYR A 97 2.21 -11.23 8.58
C TYR A 97 0.97 -11.90 9.15
N ASP A 98 0.86 -13.22 8.95
CA ASP A 98 -0.35 -13.99 9.19
C ASP A 98 -0.82 -13.95 10.65
N ALA A 99 -2.11 -13.68 10.85
CA ALA A 99 -2.70 -13.66 12.19
C ALA A 99 -2.76 -15.06 12.80
N GLY A 100 -2.39 -15.17 14.08
CA GLY A 100 -2.36 -16.43 14.81
C GLY A 100 -1.09 -17.28 14.58
N THR A 101 -0.11 -16.76 13.84
CA THR A 101 1.21 -17.37 13.71
C THR A 101 2.28 -16.55 14.44
N GLN A 102 3.50 -17.07 14.50
CA GLN A 102 4.66 -16.35 15.03
C GLN A 102 5.07 -15.12 14.19
N ASP A 103 4.58 -15.05 12.94
CA ASP A 103 4.90 -13.97 12.00
C ASP A 103 3.94 -12.77 12.16
N TYR A 104 2.91 -12.86 13.02
CA TYR A 104 1.97 -11.76 13.25
C TYR A 104 2.65 -10.52 13.86
N LYS A 105 2.31 -9.33 13.36
CA LYS A 105 2.95 -8.05 13.74
C LYS A 105 2.02 -6.96 14.28
N GLY A 106 0.76 -7.30 14.58
CA GLY A 106 -0.16 -6.31 15.14
C GLY A 106 -0.80 -5.42 14.07
N VAL A 107 -1.06 -4.17 14.45
CA VAL A 107 -1.73 -3.17 13.60
C VAL A 107 -0.88 -2.84 12.38
N CYS A 108 -1.49 -2.84 11.19
CA CYS A 108 -0.82 -2.71 9.89
C CYS A 108 0.17 -1.54 9.80
N HIS A 109 -0.22 -0.34 10.24
CA HIS A 109 0.65 0.85 10.15
C HIS A 109 1.85 0.81 11.11
N LEU A 110 1.75 0.10 12.23
CA LEU A 110 2.89 -0.15 13.12
C LEU A 110 3.81 -1.21 12.53
N ALA A 111 3.24 -2.30 12.01
CA ALA A 111 3.99 -3.37 11.37
C ALA A 111 4.78 -2.87 10.16
N LEU A 112 4.19 -2.03 9.31
CA LEU A 112 4.88 -1.39 8.18
C LEU A 112 6.16 -0.66 8.62
N ALA A 113 6.08 0.09 9.71
CA ALA A 113 7.23 0.81 10.27
C ALA A 113 8.26 -0.13 10.90
N GLN A 114 7.81 -1.07 11.76
CA GLN A 114 8.68 -1.96 12.52
C GLN A 114 9.44 -2.94 11.64
N GLU A 115 8.84 -3.39 10.54
CA GLU A 115 9.40 -4.39 9.65
C GLU A 115 10.16 -3.78 8.46
N GLY A 116 10.35 -2.45 8.44
CA GLY A 116 11.22 -1.77 7.48
C GLY A 116 10.60 -1.50 6.10
N HIS A 117 9.27 -1.53 6.00
CA HIS A 117 8.53 -1.18 4.77
C HIS A 117 8.37 0.33 4.58
N ASN A 118 8.54 1.11 5.64
CA ASN A 118 8.54 2.56 5.55
C ASN A 118 9.96 3.10 5.37
N ARG A 119 10.33 3.45 4.13
CA ARG A 119 11.66 4.00 3.81
C ARG A 119 11.52 5.42 3.21
N PRO A 120 12.33 6.40 3.69
CA PRO A 120 12.23 7.78 3.22
C PRO A 120 12.36 7.91 1.70
N GLY A 121 11.54 8.78 1.11
CA GLY A 121 11.56 9.07 -0.32
C GLY A 121 10.74 8.11 -1.19
N GLU A 122 10.20 7.02 -0.64
CA GLU A 122 9.38 6.05 -1.39
C GLU A 122 7.90 6.43 -1.48
N VAL A 123 7.19 5.73 -2.36
CA VAL A 123 5.74 5.79 -2.56
C VAL A 123 5.06 4.54 -2.02
N LEU A 124 4.19 4.72 -1.01
CA LEU A 124 3.41 3.64 -0.41
C LEU A 124 1.90 3.89 -0.58
N PHE A 125 1.21 2.94 -1.19
CA PHE A 125 -0.24 2.91 -1.21
C PHE A 125 -0.78 1.78 -0.33
N GLY A 126 -1.91 2.01 0.33
CA GLY A 126 -2.53 1.05 1.22
C GLY A 126 -4.03 1.06 1.06
N THR A 127 -4.69 -0.08 1.26
CA THR A 127 -6.16 -0.18 1.20
C THR A 127 -6.86 0.26 2.48
N ASP A 128 -6.14 0.96 3.37
CA ASP A 128 -6.63 1.57 4.59
C ASP A 128 -6.52 3.10 4.55
N SER A 129 -7.47 3.81 5.17
CA SER A 129 -7.54 5.28 5.15
C SER A 129 -6.40 5.96 5.93
N HIS A 130 -5.78 5.29 6.90
CA HIS A 130 -4.71 5.83 7.74
C HIS A 130 -3.31 5.50 7.23
N THR A 131 -3.20 5.01 5.99
CA THR A 131 -1.91 4.79 5.31
C THR A 131 -1.03 6.04 5.29
N CYS A 132 -1.62 7.24 5.38
CA CYS A 132 -0.90 8.51 5.54
C CYS A 132 0.04 8.55 6.75
N THR A 133 -0.15 7.66 7.74
CA THR A 133 0.74 7.48 8.90
C THR A 133 2.19 7.25 8.48
N SER A 134 2.42 6.51 7.38
CA SER A 134 3.77 6.28 6.83
C SER A 134 4.45 7.55 6.34
N GLY A 135 3.71 8.65 6.12
CA GLY A 135 4.25 9.97 5.81
C GLY A 135 5.18 10.53 6.89
N ALA A 136 5.06 10.07 8.15
CA ALA A 136 5.99 10.40 9.23
C ALA A 136 7.44 9.99 8.93
N PHE A 137 7.66 9.05 8.00
CA PHE A 137 8.98 8.59 7.56
C PHE A 137 9.51 9.35 6.34
N GLY A 138 8.88 10.47 5.94
CA GLY A 138 9.31 11.24 4.76
C GLY A 138 8.95 10.53 3.44
N MET A 139 7.82 9.83 3.41
CA MET A 139 7.28 9.14 2.24
C MET A 139 6.10 9.91 1.66
N PHE A 140 5.79 9.66 0.38
CA PHE A 140 4.44 9.92 -0.11
C PHE A 140 3.59 8.68 0.15
N SER A 141 2.55 8.81 0.99
CA SER A 141 1.69 7.68 1.31
C SER A 141 0.23 8.09 1.46
N THR A 142 -0.68 7.26 0.93
CA THR A 142 -2.12 7.53 0.99
C THR A 142 -2.93 6.24 0.90
N GLY A 143 -4.12 6.29 1.51
CA GLY A 143 -5.13 5.27 1.34
C GLY A 143 -5.72 5.30 -0.07
N ILE A 144 -6.03 4.13 -0.60
CA ILE A 144 -6.66 3.92 -1.91
C ILE A 144 -7.75 2.84 -1.85
N GLY A 145 -8.60 2.78 -2.88
CA GLY A 145 -9.63 1.74 -2.97
C GLY A 145 -9.13 0.41 -3.54
N ASN A 146 -9.99 -0.62 -3.45
CA ASN A 146 -9.68 -1.96 -3.96
C ASN A 146 -9.37 -1.99 -5.46
N THR A 147 -10.03 -1.15 -6.26
CA THR A 147 -9.80 -1.08 -7.72
C THR A 147 -8.41 -0.56 -8.04
N ASP A 148 -7.97 0.49 -7.35
CA ASP A 148 -6.63 1.07 -7.51
C ASP A 148 -5.56 0.10 -7.04
N ALA A 149 -5.79 -0.56 -5.90
CA ALA A 149 -4.86 -1.57 -5.38
C ALA A 149 -4.75 -2.77 -6.33
N ALA A 150 -5.86 -3.22 -6.93
CA ALA A 150 -5.85 -4.29 -7.92
C ALA A 150 -5.11 -3.88 -9.21
N PHE A 151 -5.24 -2.62 -9.62
CA PHE A 151 -4.49 -2.06 -10.73
C PHE A 151 -2.98 -2.01 -10.43
N ILE A 152 -2.59 -1.63 -9.21
CA ILE A 152 -1.19 -1.67 -8.77
C ILE A 152 -0.68 -3.11 -8.75
N LEU A 153 -1.44 -4.08 -8.21
CA LEU A 153 -1.05 -5.49 -8.23
C LEU A 153 -0.66 -5.97 -9.63
N GLY A 154 -1.35 -5.51 -10.68
CA GLY A 154 -1.03 -5.90 -12.06
C GLY A 154 0.04 -5.05 -12.75
N THR A 155 0.23 -3.80 -12.36
CA THR A 155 1.04 -2.84 -13.15
C THR A 155 2.21 -2.21 -12.40
N GLY A 156 2.21 -2.24 -11.08
CA GLY A 156 3.16 -1.52 -10.23
C GLY A 156 3.05 0.01 -10.30
N LYS A 157 1.95 0.53 -10.85
CA LYS A 157 1.75 1.97 -11.09
C LYS A 157 0.38 2.43 -10.63
N LEU A 158 0.28 3.72 -10.33
CA LEU A 158 -1.01 4.40 -10.15
C LEU A 158 -1.01 5.78 -10.83
N TRP A 159 -2.18 6.22 -11.29
CA TRP A 159 -2.34 7.57 -11.83
C TRP A 159 -2.72 8.52 -10.70
N VAL A 160 -1.85 9.48 -10.40
CA VAL A 160 -1.94 10.34 -9.22
C VAL A 160 -2.02 11.79 -9.66
N LYS A 161 -2.95 12.53 -9.07
CA LYS A 161 -2.94 13.98 -9.13
C LYS A 161 -2.01 14.51 -8.04
N VAL A 162 -1.00 15.29 -8.43
CA VAL A 162 -0.06 15.90 -7.49
C VAL A 162 -0.83 16.88 -6.59
N PRO A 163 -0.81 16.70 -5.26
CA PRO A 163 -1.57 17.52 -4.34
C PRO A 163 -0.87 18.85 -4.04
N GLU A 164 -1.65 19.84 -3.62
CA GLU A 164 -1.11 21.02 -2.95
C GLU A 164 -0.56 20.63 -1.56
N THR A 165 0.41 21.40 -1.06
CA THR A 165 1.01 21.18 0.25
C THR A 165 0.64 22.30 1.20
N MET A 166 0.15 21.94 2.39
CA MET A 166 0.03 22.85 3.52
C MET A 166 1.18 22.59 4.50
N TYR A 167 1.98 23.62 4.78
CA TYR A 167 3.11 23.53 5.70
C TYR A 167 2.72 24.05 7.08
N PHE A 168 2.85 23.20 8.09
CA PHE A 168 2.64 23.55 9.49
C PHE A 168 3.99 23.57 10.20
N GLU A 169 4.40 24.74 10.67
CA GLU A 169 5.62 24.90 11.44
C GLU A 169 5.30 24.92 12.93
N PHE A 170 5.87 23.98 13.68
CA PHE A 170 5.75 23.91 15.13
C PHE A 170 6.99 24.55 15.76
N ASN A 171 6.80 25.68 16.44
CA ASN A 171 7.86 26.42 17.13
C ASN A 171 7.61 26.37 18.65
N GLY A 172 8.59 25.93 19.43
CA GLY A 172 8.49 25.89 20.90
C GLY A 172 9.16 24.67 21.52
N THR A 173 8.92 24.50 22.83
CA THR A 173 9.26 23.32 23.64
C THR A 173 8.00 22.76 24.27
#